data_AF-A0A534DQ90-F1
#
_entry.id   AF-A0A534DQ90-F1
#
_cell.length_a   1.000
_cell.length_b   1.000
_cell.length_c   1.000
_cell.angle_alpha   90.00
_cell.angle_beta   90.00
_cell.angle_gamma   90.00
#
_symmetry.space_group_name_H-M   'P 1'
#
loop_
_entity.id
_entity.type
_entity.pdbx_description
1 polymer ?
#
loop_
_entity_poly.entity_id
_entity_poly.type
_entity_poly.pdbx_seq_one_letter_code
_entity_poly.pdbx_strand_id
1 'polypeptide(L)'
;MTYVRRLQAWKQAGYRIEMVYLRLRSVQLALRRIAARVRQGGHDVPRADVVRRFSRGWENFQRIYRPFGRQLGGVRQFGPGTTITGEKSVTAKTRTKASRPLSFAAGVGRALRRAAKDAQKTARMYGTPLYVWENGKVVAKKP
;
A
#
# COMPACT_ATOMS: atom_id res chain seq x y z
N MET A 1 -21.32 9.65 -8.82
CA MET A 1 -20.89 9.57 -7.41
C MET A 1 -21.53 8.36 -6.74
N THR A 2 -21.11 7.15 -7.12
CA THR A 2 -21.88 5.91 -6.90
C THR A 2 -21.85 5.41 -5.44
N TYR A 3 -20.84 5.81 -4.65
CA TYR A 3 -20.64 5.29 -3.30
C TYR A 3 -21.23 6.18 -2.19
N VAL A 4 -21.56 7.44 -2.49
CA VAL A 4 -22.02 8.42 -1.49
C VAL A 4 -23.32 7.96 -0.82
N ARG A 5 -24.29 7.51 -1.63
CA ARG A 5 -25.59 7.03 -1.11
C ARG A 5 -25.42 5.83 -0.16
N ARG A 6 -24.45 4.95 -0.43
CA ARG A 6 -24.14 3.82 0.47
C ARG A 6 -23.50 4.26 1.77
N LEU A 7 -22.53 5.18 1.71
CA LEU A 7 -21.90 5.73 2.91
C LEU A 7 -22.91 6.45 3.81
N GLN A 8 -23.88 7.16 3.21
CA GLN A 8 -24.99 7.78 3.93
C GLN A 8 -25.87 6.72 4.62
N ALA A 9 -26.30 5.70 3.88
CA ALA A 9 -27.14 4.63 4.44
C ALA A 9 -26.44 3.89 5.60
N TRP A 10 -25.15 3.59 5.47
CA TRP A 10 -24.38 2.95 6.55
C TRP A 10 -24.24 3.86 7.77
N LYS A 11 -24.01 5.15 7.58
CA LYS A 11 -23.95 6.10 8.70
C LYS A 11 -25.30 6.17 9.43
N GLN A 12 -26.41 6.20 8.69
CA GLN A 12 -27.77 6.16 9.26
C GLN A 12 -28.07 4.86 10.00
N ALA A 13 -27.54 3.73 9.52
CA ALA A 13 -27.66 2.43 10.16
C ALA A 13 -26.67 2.22 11.33
N GLY A 14 -25.96 3.26 11.78
CA GLY A 14 -25.08 3.21 12.96
C GLY A 14 -23.69 2.61 12.72
N TYR A 15 -23.28 2.41 11.46
CA TYR A 15 -21.95 1.89 11.17
C TYR A 15 -20.86 2.94 11.43
N ARG A 16 -19.75 2.47 12.02
CA ARG A 16 -18.50 3.24 12.07
C ARG A 16 -17.76 3.10 10.75
N ILE A 17 -17.55 4.22 10.07
CA ILE A 17 -16.82 4.27 8.80
C ILE A 17 -15.40 4.77 9.06
N GLU A 18 -14.42 3.93 8.73
CA GLU A 18 -13.00 4.27 8.78
C GLU A 18 -12.45 4.38 7.36
N MET A 19 -11.76 5.49 7.07
CA MET A 19 -11.25 5.76 5.73
C MET A 19 -9.73 5.91 5.69
N VAL A 20 -9.14 5.30 4.67
CA VAL A 20 -7.73 5.45 4.32
C VAL A 20 -7.63 5.89 2.86
N TYR A 21 -7.00 7.04 2.63
CA TYR A 21 -6.74 7.55 1.28
C TYR A 21 -5.25 7.48 0.97
N LEU A 22 -4.90 6.67 -0.04
CA LEU A 22 -3.52 6.49 -0.49
C LEU A 22 -3.26 7.39 -1.69
N ARG A 23 -2.29 8.29 -1.56
CA ARG A 23 -1.90 9.19 -2.65
C ARG A 23 -0.39 9.19 -2.87
N LEU A 24 0.00 9.39 -4.12
CA LEU A 24 1.39 9.65 -4.49
C LEU A 24 1.71 11.13 -4.41
N ARG A 25 3.00 11.45 -4.26
CA ARG A 25 3.48 12.83 -4.17
C ARG A 25 3.34 13.65 -5.47
N SER A 26 3.17 12.99 -6.61
CA SER A 26 3.17 13.65 -7.92
C SER A 26 2.55 12.76 -8.99
N VAL A 27 1.91 13.34 -10.00
CA VAL A 27 1.37 12.62 -11.17
C VAL A 27 2.48 11.95 -12.00
N GLN A 28 3.66 12.58 -12.07
CA GLN A 28 4.83 12.05 -12.77
C GLN A 28 5.30 10.75 -12.14
N LEU A 29 5.24 10.63 -10.80
CA LEU A 29 5.52 9.37 -10.11
C LEU A 29 4.46 8.30 -10.43
N ALA A 30 3.18 8.67 -10.53
CA ALA A 30 2.13 7.73 -10.92
C ALA A 30 2.37 7.18 -12.33
N LEU A 31 2.66 8.06 -13.30
CA LEU A 31 2.96 7.70 -14.68
C LEU A 31 4.21 6.81 -14.77
N ARG A 32 5.29 7.14 -14.05
CA ARG A 32 6.49 6.28 -13.99
C ARG A 32 6.18 4.88 -13.45
N ARG A 33 5.34 4.77 -12.42
CA ARG A 33 4.92 3.47 -11.87
C ARG A 33 4.06 2.68 -12.83
N ILE A 34 3.17 3.33 -13.57
CA ILE A 34 2.36 2.68 -14.62
C ILE A 34 3.27 2.16 -15.73
N ALA A 35 4.17 2.99 -16.26
CA ALA A 35 5.10 2.58 -17.30
C ALA A 35 5.98 1.38 -16.85
N ALA A 36 6.48 1.40 -15.62
CA ALA A 36 7.24 0.27 -15.06
C ALA A 36 6.39 -1.01 -14.98
N ARG A 37 5.13 -0.90 -14.54
CA ARG A 37 4.21 -2.05 -14.47
C ARG A 37 3.85 -2.60 -15.86
N VAL A 38 3.59 -1.73 -16.83
CA VAL A 38 3.27 -2.13 -18.20
C VAL A 38 4.45 -2.86 -18.83
N ARG A 39 5.68 -2.38 -18.62
CA ARG A 39 6.90 -3.12 -19.02
C ARG A 39 6.98 -4.52 -18.42
N GLN A 40 6.45 -4.71 -17.21
CA GLN A 40 6.37 -6.00 -16.52
C GLN A 40 5.13 -6.83 -16.88
N GLY A 41 4.38 -6.44 -17.92
CA GLY A 41 3.20 -7.17 -18.41
C GLY A 41 1.87 -6.81 -17.74
N GLY A 42 1.79 -5.73 -16.97
CA GLY A 42 0.51 -5.26 -16.40
C GLY A 42 -0.32 -4.37 -17.32
N HIS A 43 -1.58 -4.13 -16.94
CA HIS A 43 -2.50 -3.28 -17.70
C HIS A 43 -2.01 -1.83 -17.82
N ASP A 44 -2.26 -1.18 -18.95
CA ASP A 44 -1.97 0.25 -19.13
C ASP A 44 -3.11 1.14 -18.63
N VAL A 45 -2.82 2.40 -18.31
CA VAL A 45 -3.85 3.41 -18.06
C VAL A 45 -3.48 4.66 -18.85
N PRO A 46 -4.37 5.15 -19.74
CA PRO A 46 -4.06 6.30 -20.59
C PRO A 46 -3.59 7.52 -19.79
N ARG A 47 -2.55 8.21 -20.28
CA ARG A 47 -1.95 9.36 -19.59
C ARG A 47 -2.99 10.44 -19.24
N ALA A 48 -3.87 10.77 -20.17
CA ALA A 48 -4.93 11.77 -19.96
C ALA A 48 -5.84 11.40 -18.79
N ASP A 49 -6.17 10.11 -18.67
CA ASP A 49 -6.97 9.56 -17.57
C ASP A 49 -6.23 9.67 -16.24
N VAL A 50 -4.94 9.35 -16.21
CA VAL A 50 -4.10 9.46 -14.99
C VAL A 50 -4.04 10.92 -14.53
N VAL A 51 -3.75 11.86 -15.42
CA VAL A 51 -3.66 13.29 -15.10
C VAL A 51 -4.99 13.81 -14.58
N ARG A 52 -6.09 13.55 -15.29
CA ARG A 52 -7.44 13.97 -14.90
C ARG A 52 -7.86 13.38 -13.56
N ARG A 53 -7.55 12.10 -13.28
CA ARG A 53 -7.95 11.43 -12.04
C ARG A 53 -7.05 11.78 -10.85
N PHE A 54 -5.80 12.18 -11.08
CA PHE A 54 -4.84 12.47 -10.00
C PHE A 54 -5.34 13.58 -9.07
N SER A 55 -5.72 14.74 -9.62
CA SER A 55 -6.23 15.87 -8.83
C SER A 55 -7.66 15.62 -8.35
N ARG A 56 -8.54 15.17 -9.27
CA ARG A 56 -9.96 14.93 -8.98
C ARG A 56 -10.16 13.90 -7.85
N GLY A 57 -9.31 12.88 -7.77
CA GLY A 57 -9.38 11.89 -6.71
C GLY A 57 -9.16 12.50 -5.33
N TRP A 58 -8.19 13.43 -5.21
CA TRP A 58 -7.89 14.11 -3.95
C TRP A 58 -8.98 15.09 -3.56
N GLU A 59 -9.48 15.86 -4.52
CA GLU A 59 -10.60 16.78 -4.31
C GLU A 59 -11.87 16.04 -3.87
N ASN A 60 -12.20 14.94 -4.55
CA ASN A 60 -13.33 14.09 -4.16
C ASN A 60 -13.14 13.53 -2.76
N PHE A 61 -11.93 13.07 -2.41
CA PHE A 61 -11.67 12.59 -1.06
C PHE A 61 -11.93 13.68 -0.02
N GLN A 62 -11.36 14.87 -0.22
CA GLN A 62 -11.49 15.98 0.73
C GLN A 62 -12.92 16.48 0.87
N ARG A 63 -13.61 16.70 -0.26
CA ARG A 63 -14.92 17.35 -0.26
C ARG A 63 -16.07 16.39 -0.01
N ILE A 64 -15.95 15.14 -0.48
CA ILE A 64 -17.10 14.24 -0.58
C ILE A 64 -16.95 13.07 0.38
N TYR A 65 -15.79 12.42 0.43
CA TYR A 65 -15.66 11.18 1.22
C TYR A 65 -15.28 11.43 2.67
N ARG A 66 -14.34 12.35 2.93
CA ARG A 66 -13.82 12.65 4.27
C ARG A 66 -14.91 12.99 5.29
N PRO A 67 -16.03 13.67 4.97
CA PRO A 67 -17.10 13.91 5.95
C PRO A 67 -17.87 12.66 6.43
N PHE A 68 -17.75 11.53 5.74
CA PHE A 68 -18.50 10.31 6.08
C PHE A 68 -17.83 9.41 7.10
N GLY A 69 -16.52 9.54 7.32
CA GLY A 69 -15.79 8.62 8.18
C GLY A 69 -14.67 9.29 8.95
N ARG A 70 -14.21 8.60 9.98
CA ARG A 70 -12.99 8.97 10.68
C ARG A 70 -11.79 8.62 9.79
N GLN A 71 -10.82 9.52 9.73
CA GLN A 71 -9.61 9.29 8.97
C GLN A 71 -8.61 8.48 9.80
N LEU A 72 -8.22 7.29 9.32
CA LEU A 72 -7.17 6.50 9.96
C LEU A 72 -5.80 6.85 9.37
N GLY A 73 -4.96 7.44 10.21
CA GLY A 73 -3.64 7.95 9.82
C GLY A 73 -3.75 9.29 9.09
N GLY A 74 -2.89 10.24 9.47
CA GLY A 74 -2.69 11.46 8.68
C GLY A 74 -2.28 11.12 7.25
N VAL A 75 -2.24 12.11 6.36
CA VAL A 75 -1.72 11.92 4.99
C VAL A 75 -0.26 11.47 5.09
N ARG A 76 -0.01 10.16 5.13
CA ARG A 76 1.33 9.59 5.16
C ARG A 76 1.82 9.57 3.72
N GLN A 77 2.65 10.55 3.39
CA GLN A 77 3.37 10.57 2.14
C GLN A 77 4.40 9.43 2.20
N PHE A 78 4.07 8.29 1.60
CA PHE A 78 5.01 7.18 1.46
C PHE A 78 6.10 7.60 0.47
N GLY A 79 7.18 8.16 1.01
CA GLY A 79 8.40 8.52 0.29
C GLY A 79 9.60 7.78 0.88
N PRO A 80 10.73 7.70 0.16
CA PRO A 80 11.97 7.23 0.74
C PRO A 80 12.37 8.21 1.87
N GLY A 81 12.35 7.74 3.13
CA GLY A 81 12.68 8.53 4.32
C GLY A 81 11.59 8.65 5.39
N THR A 82 10.46 7.94 5.31
CA THR A 82 9.49 7.94 6.42
C THR A 82 10.03 7.18 7.64
N THR A 83 10.54 7.91 8.63
CA THR A 83 10.77 7.41 9.99
C THR A 83 9.42 7.11 10.64
N ILE A 84 9.23 5.88 11.11
CA ILE A 84 8.05 5.49 11.89
C ILE A 84 8.26 6.03 13.31
N THR A 85 7.85 7.26 13.58
CA THR A 85 7.74 7.73 14.97
C THR A 85 6.48 7.14 15.56
N GLY A 86 6.67 6.00 16.23
CA GLY A 86 5.62 5.19 16.82
C GLY A 86 6.24 4.01 17.55
N GLU A 87 7.28 4.24 18.34
CA GLU A 87 7.64 3.31 19.42
C GLU A 87 6.51 3.35 20.44
N LYS A 88 5.59 2.39 20.33
CA LYS A 88 5.08 1.73 21.52
C LYS A 88 5.66 0.34 21.50
N SER A 89 6.75 0.19 22.24
CA SER A 89 7.28 -1.07 22.73
C SER A 89 6.12 -1.87 23.30
N VAL A 90 5.59 -2.81 22.51
CA VAL A 90 4.76 -3.87 23.04
C VAL A 90 5.72 -4.85 23.68
N THR A 91 5.87 -4.75 24.99
CA THR A 91 6.55 -5.77 25.79
C THR A 91 5.70 -7.04 25.69
N ALA A 92 6.04 -7.89 24.73
CA ALA A 92 5.42 -9.20 24.59
C ALA A 92 5.80 -10.02 25.83
N LYS A 93 4.89 -10.13 26.80
CA LYS A 93 4.99 -11.14 27.85
C LYS A 93 4.90 -12.50 27.17
N THR A 94 6.03 -13.20 27.11
CA THR A 94 6.14 -14.59 26.66
C THR A 94 5.26 -15.47 27.54
N ARG A 95 4.06 -15.82 27.08
CA ARG A 95 3.36 -17.02 27.56
C ARG A 95 3.73 -18.16 26.63
N THR A 96 4.64 -19.01 27.11
CA THR A 96 4.91 -20.33 26.53
C THR A 96 3.65 -21.17 26.64
N LYS A 97 2.90 -21.26 25.54
CA LYS A 97 1.97 -22.36 25.31
C LYS A 97 2.48 -23.13 24.11
N ALA A 98 3.09 -24.28 24.38
CA ALA A 98 3.45 -25.22 23.34
C ALA A 98 2.17 -25.69 22.63
N SER A 99 1.97 -25.28 21.37
CA SER A 99 1.03 -25.94 20.48
C SER A 99 1.60 -26.02 19.06
N ARG A 100 1.98 -27.26 18.71
CA ARG A 100 2.33 -27.84 17.40
C ARG A 100 2.55 -26.85 16.22
N PRO A 101 3.78 -26.61 15.75
CA PRO A 101 4.00 -25.66 14.67
C PRO A 101 4.51 -26.33 13.39
N LEU A 102 3.67 -26.93 12.54
CA LEU A 102 4.20 -27.50 11.28
C LEU A 102 3.39 -27.30 9.97
N SER A 103 2.15 -26.80 9.96
CA SER A 103 1.43 -26.59 8.67
C SER A 103 1.34 -25.12 8.24
N PHE A 104 0.85 -24.24 9.12
CA PHE A 104 0.54 -22.84 8.75
C PHE A 104 1.80 -21.98 8.59
N ALA A 105 2.66 -21.92 9.61
CA ALA A 105 3.89 -21.10 9.57
C ALA A 105 4.87 -21.57 8.47
N ALA A 106 4.99 -22.89 8.28
CA ALA A 106 5.80 -23.45 7.19
C ALA A 106 5.20 -23.13 5.81
N GLY A 107 3.87 -23.12 5.67
CA GLY A 107 3.16 -22.69 4.47
C GLY A 107 3.40 -21.23 4.12
N VAL A 108 3.28 -20.34 5.11
CA VAL A 108 3.59 -18.91 4.97
C VAL A 108 5.05 -18.70 4.55
N GLY A 109 6.00 -19.40 5.21
CA GLY A 109 7.42 -19.30 4.87
C GLY A 109 7.73 -19.74 3.44
N ARG A 110 7.09 -20.81 2.95
CA ARG A 110 7.23 -21.25 1.55
C ARG A 110 6.64 -20.24 0.57
N ALA A 111 5.48 -19.68 0.86
CA ALA A 111 4.84 -18.67 0.02
C ALA A 111 5.70 -17.39 -0.09
N LEU A 112 6.24 -16.91 1.03
CA LEU A 112 7.13 -15.74 1.06
C LEU A 112 8.41 -15.98 0.24
N ARG A 113 9.04 -17.16 0.36
CA ARG A 113 10.22 -17.50 -0.45
C ARG A 113 9.92 -17.56 -1.94
N ARG A 114 8.76 -18.11 -2.33
CA ARG A 114 8.33 -18.13 -3.75
C ARG A 114 8.12 -16.71 -4.27
N ALA A 115 7.35 -15.90 -3.55
CA ALA A 115 7.12 -14.50 -3.90
C ALA A 115 8.43 -13.70 -4.02
N ALA A 116 9.40 -13.94 -3.12
CA ALA A 116 10.73 -13.32 -3.21
C ALA A 116 11.50 -13.74 -4.47
N LYS A 117 11.49 -15.03 -4.82
CA LYS A 117 12.13 -15.53 -6.06
C LYS A 117 11.48 -14.94 -7.31
N ASP A 118 10.15 -14.90 -7.35
CA ASP A 118 9.42 -14.33 -8.47
C ASP A 118 9.71 -12.84 -8.63
N ALA A 119 9.69 -12.08 -7.52
CA ALA A 119 10.06 -10.67 -7.51
C ALA A 119 11.50 -10.44 -8.01
N GLN A 120 12.45 -11.28 -7.60
CA GLN A 120 13.84 -11.22 -8.09
C GLN A 120 13.94 -11.52 -9.59
N LYS A 121 13.23 -12.53 -10.08
CA LYS A 121 13.18 -12.89 -11.50
C LYS A 121 12.62 -11.75 -12.34
N THR A 122 11.48 -11.19 -11.94
CA THR A 122 10.86 -10.03 -12.62
C THR A 122 11.79 -8.82 -12.59
N ALA A 123 12.43 -8.55 -11.45
CA ALA A 123 13.36 -7.44 -11.30
C ALA A 123 14.54 -7.55 -12.28
N ARG A 124 15.14 -8.74 -12.40
CA ARG A 124 16.21 -9.05 -13.37
C ARG A 124 15.74 -8.91 -14.81
N MET A 125 14.62 -9.53 -15.14
CA MET A 125 14.07 -9.55 -16.51
C MET A 125 13.82 -8.14 -17.06
N TYR A 126 13.30 -7.23 -16.22
CA TYR A 126 12.89 -5.89 -16.67
C TYR A 126 13.83 -4.77 -16.20
N GLY A 127 14.97 -5.11 -15.58
CA GLY A 127 15.90 -4.12 -15.01
C GLY A 127 15.26 -3.23 -13.94
N THR A 128 14.27 -3.76 -13.20
CA THR A 128 13.57 -3.00 -12.16
C THR A 128 14.33 -3.12 -10.83
N PRO A 129 14.58 -2.02 -10.10
CA PRO A 129 15.26 -2.09 -8.81
C PRO A 129 14.44 -2.87 -7.76
N LEU A 130 15.11 -3.68 -6.97
CA LEU A 130 14.56 -4.31 -5.77
C LEU A 130 14.78 -3.40 -4.58
N TYR A 131 13.71 -3.06 -3.86
CA TYR A 131 13.81 -2.28 -2.65
C TYR A 131 13.86 -3.23 -1.45
N VAL A 132 14.96 -3.17 -0.71
CA VAL A 132 15.19 -3.97 0.51
C VAL A 132 15.40 -3.06 1.70
N TRP A 133 14.98 -3.54 2.87
CA TRP A 133 15.22 -2.85 4.13
C TRP A 133 16.60 -3.26 4.68
N GLU A 134 17.54 -2.34 4.72
CA GLU A 134 18.90 -2.55 5.23
C GLU A 134 19.29 -1.39 6.14
N ASN A 135 19.87 -1.69 7.30
CA ASN A 135 20.37 -0.69 8.26
C ASN A 135 19.33 0.40 8.61
N GLY A 136 18.07 -0.01 8.81
CA GLY A 136 16.97 0.90 9.17
C GLY A 136 16.44 1.78 8.03
N LYS A 137 16.86 1.54 6.78
CA LYS A 137 16.45 2.33 5.61
C LYS A 137 16.05 1.43 4.44
N VAL A 138 15.20 1.95 3.57
CA VAL A 138 14.86 1.28 2.30
C VAL A 138 15.92 1.65 1.26
N VAL A 139 16.64 0.66 0.75
CA VAL A 139 17.71 0.80 -0.25
C VAL A 139 17.28 0.15 -1.56
N ALA A 140 17.53 0.81 -2.68
CA ALA A 140 17.34 0.23 -4.01
C ALA A 140 18.57 -0.59 -4.41
N LYS A 141 18.41 -1.89 -4.61
CA LYS A 141 19.44 -2.76 -5.18
C LYS A 141 19.19 -2.95 -6.67
N LYS A 142 20.27 -2.90 -7.45
CA LYS A 142 20.23 -3.37 -8.84
C LYS A 142 19.95 -4.87 -8.83
N PRO A 143 19.08 -5.35 -9.74
CA PRO A 143 18.67 -6.75 -9.78
C PRO A 143 19.78 -7.73 -10.15
#